data_AF-A0A0Q9QBJ8-F1
#
_entry.id   AF-A0A0Q9QBJ8-F1
#
_cell.length_a   1.000
_cell.length_b   1.000
_cell.length_c   1.000
_cell.angle_alpha   90.00
_cell.angle_beta   90.00
_cell.angle_gamma   90.00
#
_symmetry.space_group_name_H-M   'P 1'
#
loop_
_entity.id
_entity.type
_entity.pdbx_description
1 polymer ?
#
loop_
_entity_poly.entity_id
_entity_poly.type
_entity_poly.pdbx_seq_one_letter_code
_entity_poly.pdbx_strand_id
1 'polypeptide(L)'
;MGFGDAVQQAIHASTGVPRLYAAALKAGLGQSGALESLRISQAALQASARHGRGVPGRTNAMRHFMWQAALTAKFGLDAARTIAAAQEAGTPSTRDSRVDQHNNGVGQSYGVDNADDLRTLGPGEAMAALVPVALAKWEAEELVWVTRR
;
A
#
# COMPACT_ATOMS: atom_id res chain seq x y z
N MET A 1 20.26 1.51 14.05
CA MET A 1 19.35 0.41 13.65
C MET A 1 19.66 -0.76 14.55
N GLY A 2 18.79 -1.07 15.51
CA GLY A 2 19.03 -2.08 16.55
C GLY A 2 18.44 -3.44 16.17
N PHE A 3 19.04 -4.53 16.65
CA PHE A 3 18.62 -5.92 16.42
C PHE A 3 17.11 -6.18 16.66
N GLY A 4 16.46 -5.41 17.56
CA GLY A 4 15.02 -5.51 17.82
C GLY A 4 14.12 -5.06 16.66
N ASP A 5 14.57 -4.11 15.84
CA ASP A 5 13.85 -3.59 14.68
C ASP A 5 13.76 -4.66 13.57
N ALA A 6 14.85 -5.42 13.38
CA ALA A 6 14.93 -6.49 12.40
C ALA A 6 14.03 -7.69 12.78
N VAL A 7 13.94 -8.02 14.06
CA VAL A 7 13.04 -9.08 14.57
C VAL A 7 11.57 -8.67 14.44
N GLN A 8 11.21 -7.42 14.77
CA GLN A 8 9.86 -6.91 14.53
C GLN A 8 9.51 -6.89 13.04
N GLN A 9 10.42 -6.47 12.16
CA GLN A 9 10.22 -6.52 10.71
C GLN A 9 10.07 -7.96 10.20
N ALA A 10 10.84 -8.91 10.72
CA ALA A 10 10.73 -10.32 10.36
C ALA A 10 9.40 -10.95 10.82
N ILE A 11 8.91 -10.61 12.02
CA ILE A 11 7.60 -11.08 12.53
C ILE A 11 6.43 -10.42 11.78
N HIS A 12 6.57 -9.15 11.42
CA HIS A 12 5.57 -8.44 10.63
C HIS A 12 5.51 -8.98 9.20
N ALA A 13 6.66 -9.35 8.62
CA ALA A 13 6.74 -10.04 7.33
C ALA A 13 6.20 -11.48 7.41
N SER A 14 6.49 -12.24 8.47
CA SER A 14 6.07 -13.64 8.63
C SER A 14 4.57 -13.80 8.89
N THR A 15 3.90 -12.76 9.41
CA THR A 15 2.44 -12.76 9.61
C THR A 15 1.69 -11.95 8.55
N GLY A 16 2.31 -10.92 7.97
CA GLY A 16 1.71 -10.07 6.93
C GLY A 16 1.62 -10.77 5.59
N VAL A 17 2.70 -11.41 5.11
CA VAL A 17 2.72 -12.06 3.79
C VAL A 17 1.67 -13.17 3.68
N PRO A 18 1.56 -14.13 4.63
CA PRO A 18 0.51 -15.16 4.55
C PRO A 18 -0.90 -14.57 4.59
N ARG A 19 -1.11 -13.50 5.36
CA ARG A 19 -2.41 -12.86 5.52
C ARG A 19 -2.87 -12.14 4.25
N LEU A 20 -1.98 -11.37 3.62
CA LEU A 20 -2.28 -10.69 2.36
C LEU A 20 -2.51 -11.71 1.23
N TYR A 21 -1.71 -12.78 1.19
CA TYR A 21 -1.91 -13.86 0.24
C TYR A 21 -3.28 -14.55 0.40
N ALA A 22 -3.65 -14.90 1.64
CA ALA A 22 -4.96 -15.48 1.93
C ALA A 22 -6.12 -14.53 1.61
N ALA A 23 -5.94 -13.22 1.87
CA ALA A 23 -6.93 -12.20 1.53
C ALA A 23 -7.11 -12.05 0.01
N ALA A 24 -6.01 -12.09 -0.75
CA ALA A 24 -6.04 -12.08 -2.20
C ALA A 24 -6.74 -13.33 -2.78
N LEU A 25 -6.51 -14.51 -2.20
CA LEU A 25 -7.26 -15.72 -2.56
C LEU A 25 -8.75 -15.59 -2.23
N LYS A 26 -9.08 -15.06 -1.05
CA LYS A 26 -10.47 -14.79 -0.63
C LYS A 26 -11.18 -13.79 -1.55
N ALA A 27 -10.43 -12.83 -2.11
CA ALA A 27 -10.91 -11.88 -3.10
C ALA A 27 -11.08 -12.47 -4.51
N GLY A 28 -10.77 -13.76 -4.71
CA GLY A 28 -10.96 -14.46 -5.99
C GLY A 28 -9.81 -14.31 -6.99
N LEU A 29 -8.64 -13.79 -6.58
CA LEU A 29 -7.53 -13.50 -7.51
C LEU A 29 -6.77 -14.74 -8.02
N GLY A 30 -7.05 -15.93 -7.45
CA GLY A 30 -6.26 -17.13 -7.70
C GLY A 30 -4.81 -17.00 -7.23
N GLN A 31 -3.99 -18.04 -7.47
CA GLN A 31 -2.61 -18.07 -6.96
C GLN A 31 -1.71 -17.01 -7.64
N SER A 32 -1.84 -16.83 -8.95
CA SER A 32 -1.06 -15.86 -9.71
C SER A 32 -1.35 -14.43 -9.29
N GLY A 33 -2.64 -14.06 -9.16
CA GLY A 33 -3.04 -12.74 -8.69
C GLY A 33 -2.65 -12.50 -7.23
N ALA A 34 -2.72 -13.53 -6.38
CA ALA A 34 -2.24 -13.44 -5.01
C ALA A 34 -0.72 -13.19 -4.92
N LEU A 35 0.11 -13.88 -5.70
CA LEU A 35 1.55 -13.62 -5.78
C LEU A 35 1.85 -12.21 -6.32
N GLU A 36 1.11 -11.78 -7.34
CA GLU A 36 1.27 -10.45 -7.92
C GLU A 36 0.89 -9.35 -6.92
N SER A 37 -0.13 -9.55 -6.10
CA SER A 37 -0.47 -8.63 -5.00
C SER A 37 0.66 -8.46 -3.98
N LEU A 38 1.42 -9.52 -3.71
CA LEU A 38 2.59 -9.46 -2.83
C LEU A 38 3.74 -8.71 -3.48
N ARG A 39 3.97 -8.88 -4.79
CA ARG A 39 4.97 -8.12 -5.55
C ARG A 39 4.64 -6.62 -5.58
N ILE A 40 3.38 -6.25 -5.78
CA ILE A 40 2.90 -4.86 -5.67
C ILE A 40 3.18 -4.31 -4.26
N SER A 41 2.88 -5.10 -3.22
CA SER A 41 3.13 -4.71 -1.82
C SER A 41 4.61 -4.44 -1.56
N GLN A 42 5.50 -5.33 -2.05
CA GLN A 42 6.94 -5.17 -1.96
C GLN A 42 7.44 -3.94 -2.73
N ALA A 43 6.95 -3.73 -3.97
CA ALA A 43 7.34 -2.59 -4.79
C ALA A 43 6.93 -1.26 -4.14
N ALA A 44 5.71 -1.18 -3.57
CA ALA A 44 5.24 0.00 -2.85
C ALA A 44 6.08 0.29 -1.59
N LEU A 45 6.47 -0.74 -0.84
CA LEU A 45 7.39 -0.59 0.30
C LEU A 45 8.75 -0.04 -0.13
N GLN A 46 9.35 -0.58 -1.19
CA GLN A 46 10.65 -0.12 -1.69
C GLN A 46 10.60 1.31 -2.24
N ALA A 47 9.60 1.62 -3.06
CA ALA A 47 9.43 2.95 -3.64
C ALA A 47 9.18 4.01 -2.57
N SER A 48 8.28 3.74 -1.63
CA SER A 48 7.97 4.67 -0.54
C SER A 48 9.18 4.90 0.38
N ALA A 49 9.95 3.87 0.72
CA ALA A 49 11.16 4.02 1.52
C ALA A 49 12.22 4.88 0.81
N ARG A 50 12.35 4.73 -0.52
CA ARG A 50 13.32 5.50 -1.33
C ARG A 50 12.92 6.97 -1.47
N HIS A 51 11.64 7.23 -1.75
CA HIS A 51 11.16 8.56 -2.16
C HIS A 51 10.48 9.36 -1.04
N GLY A 52 9.95 8.68 -0.01
CA GLY A 52 9.24 9.32 1.10
C GLY A 52 10.14 9.80 2.25
N ARG A 53 11.42 9.38 2.29
CA ARG A 53 12.35 9.65 3.39
C ARG A 53 12.54 11.14 3.71
N GLY A 54 12.91 11.44 4.96
CA GLY A 54 13.26 12.79 5.41
C GLY A 54 12.10 13.68 5.84
N VAL A 55 10.84 13.24 5.65
CA VAL A 55 9.64 13.95 6.10
C VAL A 55 8.79 13.00 6.95
N PRO A 56 8.42 13.38 8.19
CA PRO A 56 7.56 12.56 9.04
C PRO A 56 6.25 12.16 8.34
N GLY A 57 5.88 10.88 8.42
CA GLY A 57 4.62 10.37 7.89
C GLY A 57 4.58 10.12 6.37
N ARG A 58 5.37 10.85 5.58
CA ARG A 58 5.33 10.79 4.10
C ARG A 58 5.56 9.40 3.53
N THR A 59 6.58 8.69 4.03
CA THR A 59 6.85 7.30 3.60
C THR A 59 5.62 6.40 3.74
N ASN A 60 4.94 6.46 4.89
CA ASN A 60 3.77 5.62 5.13
C ASN A 60 2.59 6.03 4.26
N ALA A 61 2.31 7.33 4.17
CA ALA A 61 1.20 7.87 3.39
C ALA A 61 1.35 7.54 1.88
N MET A 62 2.54 7.76 1.32
CA MET A 62 2.86 7.38 -0.06
C MET A 62 2.71 5.87 -0.27
N ARG A 63 3.20 5.04 0.67
CA ARG A 63 3.08 3.57 0.56
C ARG A 63 1.62 3.16 0.40
N HIS A 64 0.74 3.62 1.29
CA HIS A 64 -0.68 3.26 1.28
C HIS A 64 -1.39 3.73 0.01
N PHE A 65 -1.15 4.97 -0.40
CA PHE A 65 -1.67 5.50 -1.66
C PHE A 65 -1.25 4.66 -2.87
N MET A 66 0.06 4.48 -3.09
CA MET A 66 0.57 3.79 -4.28
C MET A 66 0.16 2.31 -4.30
N TRP A 67 0.21 1.66 -3.15
CA TRP A 67 -0.18 0.26 -2.98
C TRP A 67 -1.65 0.05 -3.39
N GLN A 68 -2.56 0.89 -2.88
CA GLN A 68 -3.98 0.75 -3.17
C GLN A 68 -4.36 1.21 -4.58
N ALA A 69 -3.67 2.22 -5.13
CA ALA A 69 -3.86 2.60 -6.54
C ALA A 69 -3.51 1.46 -7.49
N ALA A 70 -2.35 0.82 -7.30
CA ALA A 70 -1.92 -0.29 -8.14
C ALA A 70 -2.79 -1.55 -7.97
N LEU A 71 -3.17 -1.91 -6.73
CA LEU A 71 -4.08 -3.04 -6.50
C LEU A 71 -5.47 -2.79 -7.12
N THR A 72 -6.00 -1.58 -6.97
CA THR A 72 -7.33 -1.23 -7.49
C THR A 72 -7.36 -1.25 -9.02
N ALA A 73 -6.35 -0.67 -9.66
CA ALA A 73 -6.24 -0.71 -11.11
C ALA A 73 -6.10 -2.14 -11.65
N LYS A 74 -5.29 -2.98 -10.98
CA LYS A 74 -4.96 -4.33 -11.48
C LYS A 74 -6.03 -5.37 -11.20
N PHE A 75 -6.70 -5.28 -10.05
CA PHE A 75 -7.60 -6.32 -9.55
C PHE A 75 -9.01 -5.84 -9.23
N GLY A 76 -9.28 -4.55 -9.41
CA GLY A 76 -10.55 -3.93 -9.05
C GLY A 76 -10.63 -3.52 -7.58
N LEU A 77 -11.62 -2.66 -7.32
CA LEU A 77 -11.81 -2.01 -6.01
C LEU A 77 -12.10 -3.00 -4.87
N ASP A 78 -12.92 -4.02 -5.13
CA ASP A 78 -13.33 -4.97 -4.09
C ASP A 78 -12.18 -5.85 -3.61
N ALA A 79 -11.30 -6.27 -4.53
CA ALA A 79 -10.10 -7.01 -4.20
C ALA A 79 -9.11 -6.14 -3.40
N ALA A 80 -8.89 -4.89 -3.85
CA ALA A 80 -8.02 -3.95 -3.15
C ALA A 80 -8.50 -3.67 -1.72
N ARG A 81 -9.81 -3.46 -1.52
CA ARG A 81 -10.44 -3.29 -0.20
C ARG A 81 -10.32 -4.52 0.70
N THR A 82 -10.52 -5.72 0.13
CA THR A 82 -10.37 -6.98 0.87
C THR A 82 -8.94 -7.16 1.39
N ILE A 83 -7.96 -6.86 0.55
CA ILE A 83 -6.53 -6.94 0.90
C ILE A 83 -6.17 -5.83 1.91
N ALA A 84 -6.69 -4.60 1.75
CA ALA A 84 -6.49 -3.51 2.70
C ALA A 84 -7.02 -3.87 4.10
N ALA A 85 -8.26 -4.38 4.19
CA ALA A 85 -8.85 -4.78 5.46
C ALA A 85 -8.02 -5.87 6.17
N ALA A 86 -7.44 -6.80 5.40
CA ALA A 86 -6.55 -7.81 5.96
C ALA A 86 -5.25 -7.22 6.50
N GLN A 87 -4.66 -6.22 5.83
CA GLN A 87 -3.50 -5.49 6.35
C GLN A 87 -3.83 -4.82 7.69
N GLU A 88 -4.94 -4.08 7.75
CA GLU A 88 -5.37 -3.34 8.94
C GLU A 88 -5.69 -4.25 10.14
N ALA A 89 -6.24 -5.44 9.89
CA ALA A 89 -6.49 -6.42 10.96
C ALA A 89 -5.21 -6.90 11.67
N GLY A 90 -4.04 -6.70 11.06
CA GLY A 90 -2.74 -6.96 11.66
C GLY A 90 -2.13 -5.77 12.42
N THR A 91 -2.78 -4.60 12.41
CA THR A 91 -2.25 -3.36 13.00
C THR A 91 -2.79 -3.18 14.43
N PRO A 92 -1.94 -3.07 15.46
CA PRO A 92 -2.38 -2.97 16.86
C PRO A 92 -2.93 -1.59 17.28
N SER A 93 -2.91 -0.59 16.40
CA SER A 93 -3.25 0.82 16.70
C SER A 93 -4.45 1.30 15.87
N THR A 94 -5.52 1.71 16.55
CA THR A 94 -6.76 2.19 15.92
C THR A 94 -6.66 3.59 15.33
N ARG A 95 -5.77 4.46 15.87
CA ARG A 95 -5.56 5.83 15.37
C ARG A 95 -4.75 5.84 14.08
N ASP A 96 -3.72 5.00 13.99
CA ASP A 96 -2.93 4.86 12.77
C ASP A 96 -3.79 4.28 11.63
N SER A 97 -4.73 3.38 11.96
CA SER A 97 -5.62 2.76 10.99
C SER A 97 -6.54 3.75 10.25
N ARG A 98 -6.97 4.87 10.85
CA ARG A 98 -7.81 5.86 10.14
C ARG A 98 -7.03 6.63 9.07
N VAL A 99 -5.78 6.99 9.37
CA VAL A 99 -4.89 7.67 8.43
C VAL A 99 -4.56 6.75 7.27
N ASP A 100 -4.25 5.48 7.57
CA ASP A 100 -3.96 4.48 6.55
C ASP A 100 -5.19 4.20 5.68
N GLN A 101 -6.39 4.10 6.27
CA GLN A 101 -7.66 3.98 5.54
C GLN A 101 -7.93 5.18 4.62
N HIS A 102 -7.67 6.42 5.06
CA HIS A 102 -7.80 7.60 4.21
C HIS A 102 -6.87 7.52 2.99
N ASN A 103 -5.58 7.30 3.23
CA ASN A 103 -4.59 7.22 2.15
C ASN A 103 -4.86 6.03 1.21
N ASN A 104 -5.35 4.91 1.75
CA ASN A 104 -5.84 3.78 0.97
C ASN A 104 -7.01 4.19 0.07
N GLY A 105 -7.97 4.96 0.60
CA GLY A 105 -9.13 5.47 -0.15
C GLY A 105 -8.72 6.40 -1.29
N VAL A 106 -7.80 7.34 -1.05
CA VAL A 106 -7.25 8.21 -2.11
C VAL A 106 -6.57 7.38 -3.21
N GLY A 107 -5.81 6.35 -2.81
CA GLY A 107 -5.21 5.39 -3.74
C GLY A 107 -6.25 4.64 -4.56
N GLN A 108 -7.29 4.12 -3.91
CA GLN A 108 -8.39 3.40 -4.56
C GLN A 108 -9.10 4.27 -5.62
N SER A 109 -9.48 5.49 -5.28
CA SER A 109 -10.09 6.43 -6.24
C SER A 109 -9.19 6.66 -7.45
N TYR A 110 -7.91 6.98 -7.22
CA TYR A 110 -6.95 7.16 -8.30
C TYR A 110 -6.80 5.91 -9.18
N GLY A 111 -6.76 4.73 -8.56
CA GLY A 111 -6.65 3.45 -9.27
C GLY A 111 -7.87 3.11 -10.12
N VAL A 112 -9.08 3.52 -9.70
CA VAL A 112 -10.30 3.41 -10.54
C VAL A 112 -10.19 4.34 -11.74
N ASP A 113 -9.86 5.61 -11.50
CA ASP A 113 -9.85 6.65 -12.54
C ASP A 113 -8.75 6.43 -13.59
N ASN A 114 -7.66 5.74 -13.22
CA ASN A 114 -6.48 5.51 -14.06
C ASN A 114 -6.23 4.02 -14.31
N ALA A 115 -7.28 3.19 -14.26
CA ALA A 115 -7.15 1.74 -14.34
C ALA A 115 -6.49 1.28 -15.65
N ASP A 116 -6.84 1.89 -16.78
CA ASP A 116 -6.30 1.51 -18.09
C ASP A 116 -4.80 1.74 -18.21
N ASP A 117 -4.30 2.83 -17.65
CA ASP A 117 -2.87 3.16 -17.67
C ASP A 117 -2.06 2.26 -16.74
N LEU A 118 -2.62 1.89 -15.59
CA LEU A 118 -1.89 1.17 -14.55
C LEU A 118 -1.98 -0.36 -14.68
N ARG A 119 -3.08 -0.91 -15.18
CA ARG A 119 -3.34 -2.37 -15.13
C ARG A 119 -2.38 -3.22 -15.95
N THR A 120 -1.81 -2.63 -17.01
CA THR A 120 -0.87 -3.32 -17.92
C THR A 120 0.57 -3.30 -17.41
N LEU A 121 0.88 -2.43 -16.45
CA LEU A 121 2.23 -2.24 -15.94
C LEU A 121 2.67 -3.37 -14.99
N GLY A 122 3.97 -3.64 -15.00
CA GLY A 122 4.62 -4.39 -13.95
C GLY A 122 4.63 -3.62 -12.62
N PRO A 123 4.77 -4.29 -11.45
CA PRO A 123 4.75 -3.63 -10.15
C PRO A 123 5.75 -2.47 -10.02
N GLY A 124 6.98 -2.62 -10.53
CA GLY A 124 8.00 -1.57 -10.48
C GLY A 124 7.65 -0.36 -11.34
N GLU A 125 7.11 -0.58 -12.54
CA GLU A 125 6.70 0.47 -13.47
C GLU A 125 5.49 1.23 -12.93
N ALA A 126 4.50 0.52 -12.38
CA ALA A 126 3.36 1.13 -11.70
C ALA A 126 3.83 2.04 -10.55
N MET A 127 4.78 1.61 -9.72
CA MET A 127 5.34 2.46 -8.67
C MET A 127 6.09 3.67 -9.26
N ALA A 128 6.88 3.49 -10.32
CA ALA A 128 7.59 4.61 -10.96
C ALA A 128 6.61 5.68 -11.49
N ALA A 129 5.48 5.27 -12.07
CA ALA A 129 4.42 6.17 -12.50
C ALA A 129 3.69 6.83 -11.32
N LEU A 130 3.47 6.11 -10.22
CA LEU A 130 2.71 6.58 -9.06
C LEU A 130 3.53 7.47 -8.09
N VAL A 131 4.87 7.35 -8.05
CA VAL A 131 5.73 8.17 -7.18
C VAL A 131 5.53 9.69 -7.36
N PRO A 132 5.61 10.27 -8.57
CA PRO A 132 5.40 11.70 -8.74
C PRO A 132 3.98 12.14 -8.33
N VAL A 133 2.97 11.30 -8.55
CA VAL A 133 1.59 11.55 -8.14
C VAL A 133 1.46 11.54 -6.62
N ALA A 134 2.06 10.54 -5.96
CA ALA A 134 2.05 10.42 -4.51
C ALA A 134 2.74 11.62 -3.83
N LEU A 135 3.83 12.11 -4.42
CA LEU A 135 4.51 13.33 -3.96
C LEU A 135 3.62 14.56 -4.16
N ALA A 136 3.01 14.73 -5.34
CA ALA A 136 2.11 15.86 -5.59
C ALA A 136 0.92 15.88 -4.61
N LYS A 137 0.30 14.72 -4.36
CA LYS A 137 -0.80 14.57 -3.39
C LYS A 137 -0.37 14.80 -1.95
N TRP A 138 0.87 14.45 -1.60
CA TRP A 138 1.44 14.79 -0.30
C TRP A 138 1.60 16.31 -0.14
N GLU A 139 2.20 16.99 -1.12
CA GLU A 139 2.39 18.45 -1.08
C GLU A 139 1.05 19.21 -1.10
N ALA A 140 0.01 18.63 -1.71
CA ALA A 140 -1.36 19.17 -1.72
C ALA A 140 -2.17 18.83 -0.45
N GLU A 141 -1.57 18.19 0.55
CA GLU A 141 -2.22 17.75 1.80
C GLU A 141 -3.40 16.76 1.59
N GLU A 142 -3.50 16.13 0.42
CA GLU A 142 -4.49 15.08 0.14
C GLU A 142 -4.10 13.77 0.83
N LEU A 143 -2.81 13.52 1.00
CA LEU A 143 -2.29 12.41 1.80
C LEU A 143 -2.01 12.89 3.22
N VAL A 144 -2.51 12.15 4.20
CA VAL A 144 -2.48 12.56 5.61
C VAL A 144 -1.54 11.68 6.43
N TRP A 145 -1.10 12.19 7.58
CA TRP A 145 -0.32 11.44 8.57
C TRP A 145 -0.73 11.84 9.99
N VAL A 146 -0.38 11.02 10.99
CA VAL A 146 -0.71 11.32 12.39
C VAL A 146 0.14 12.46 12.92
N THR A 147 -0.43 13.66 12.97
CA THR A 147 0.16 14.78 13.71
C THR A 147 -0.07 14.59 15.21
N ARG A 148 1.00 14.68 16.02
CA ARG A 148 0.86 14.82 17.48
C ARG A 148 0.20 16.18 17.75
N ARG A 149 -1.08 16.17 18.11
CA ARG A 149 -1.68 17.22 18.92
C ARG A 149 -1.76 16.68 20.33
#